data_AF-A0A150XZ65-F1
#
_entry.id   AF-A0A150XZ65-F1
#
_cell.length_a   1.000
_cell.length_b   1.000
_cell.length_c   1.000
_cell.angle_alpha   90.00
_cell.angle_beta   90.00
_cell.angle_gamma   90.00
#
_symmetry.space_group_name_H-M   'P 1'
#
loop_
_entity.id
_entity.type
_entity.pdbx_description
1 polymer ?
#
loop_
_entity_poly.entity_id
_entity_poly.type
_entity_poly.pdbx_seq_one_letter_code
_entity_poly.pdbx_strand_id
1 'polypeptide(L)'
;MAEPKAQTHIQQLGFFDNDLNSSTHDNIMIWLQKNIDQVLNNLYYTPFERWEVERMVNSTKEELQRLLPPMIQQLKWSGNKLEEHQKLIDSLQNWTGKEILEQAIERPLITSHSVKWEMTVEREGRRVGDKYTLGFIDMHVAFSYMGYMIKGIPIGSNQKKEIEEYSLPYLFSYFNDDEVFFEVKTKIPSVGALLRQINFYKSYKPGKYVVVCPDDRHKELLASQNVGFVKAFAL
;
A
#
# COMPACT_ATOMS: atom_id res chain seq x y z
N MET A 1 26.98 38.07 3.45
CA MET A 1 27.37 36.84 4.15
C MET A 1 26.07 36.19 4.60
N ALA A 2 25.67 35.06 4.02
CA ALA A 2 24.43 34.40 4.43
C ALA A 2 24.70 33.57 5.70
N GLU A 3 23.82 33.69 6.69
CA GLU A 3 23.89 33.01 7.99
C GLU A 3 23.95 31.48 7.82
N PRO A 4 24.62 30.74 8.74
CA PRO A 4 24.63 29.29 8.69
C PRO A 4 23.21 28.76 8.94
N LYS A 5 22.58 28.17 7.90
CA LYS A 5 21.36 27.37 8.07
C LYS A 5 21.64 26.31 9.15
N ALA A 6 20.81 26.28 10.19
CA ALA A 6 20.94 25.32 11.27
C ALA A 6 21.05 23.90 10.69
N GLN A 7 22.12 23.18 11.04
CA GLN A 7 22.33 21.83 10.55
C GLN A 7 21.28 20.89 11.14
N THR A 8 20.64 20.10 10.28
CA THR A 8 19.76 19.01 10.70
C THR A 8 20.57 17.89 11.38
N HIS A 9 19.90 17.05 12.17
CA HIS A 9 20.61 15.95 12.84
C HIS A 9 21.32 15.01 11.86
N ILE A 10 20.72 14.76 10.69
CA ILE A 10 21.34 13.92 9.67
C ILE A 10 22.59 14.57 9.06
N GLN A 11 22.61 15.90 8.90
CA GLN A 11 23.81 16.64 8.49
C GLN A 11 24.90 16.58 9.56
N GLN A 12 24.54 16.62 10.85
CA GLN A 12 25.50 16.43 11.95
C GLN A 12 26.11 15.01 11.95
N LEU A 13 25.37 14.01 11.46
CA LEU A 13 25.87 12.64 11.26
C LEU A 13 26.73 12.49 9.98
N GLY A 14 27.00 13.58 9.26
CA GLY A 14 27.86 13.61 8.08
C GLY A 14 27.14 13.31 6.76
N PHE A 15 25.81 13.26 6.74
CA PHE A 15 25.03 13.13 5.51
C PHE A 15 24.71 14.52 4.97
N PHE A 16 25.54 15.00 4.05
CA PHE A 16 25.33 16.26 3.35
C PHE A 16 24.62 16.00 2.03
N ASP A 17 23.46 16.60 1.87
CA ASP A 17 22.78 16.62 0.58
C ASP A 17 23.28 17.81 -0.25
N ASN A 18 24.20 17.52 -1.17
CA ASN A 18 24.73 18.53 -2.08
C ASN A 18 23.80 18.77 -3.28
N ASP A 19 22.81 17.91 -3.51
CA ASP A 19 21.89 18.00 -4.66
C ASP A 19 20.85 19.10 -4.48
N LEU A 20 20.49 19.44 -3.23
CA LEU A 20 19.50 20.48 -2.85
C LEU A 20 19.78 21.88 -3.45
N ASN A 21 21.01 22.16 -3.87
CA ASN A 21 21.37 23.46 -4.46
C ASN A 21 21.45 23.43 -6.00
N SER A 22 21.05 22.32 -6.63
CA SER A 22 21.20 22.13 -8.07
C SER A 22 19.87 22.29 -8.81
N SER A 23 19.88 23.03 -9.92
CA SER A 23 18.72 23.12 -10.83
C SER A 23 18.31 21.76 -11.40
N THR A 24 19.25 20.82 -11.48
CA THR A 24 18.98 19.43 -11.90
C THR A 24 18.07 18.71 -10.91
N HIS A 25 18.28 18.88 -9.60
CA HIS A 25 17.43 18.29 -8.57
C HIS A 25 15.99 18.81 -8.69
N ASP A 26 15.82 20.13 -8.79
CA ASP A 26 14.52 20.77 -8.96
C ASP A 26 13.80 20.27 -10.23
N ASN A 27 14.54 20.11 -11.33
CA ASN A 27 13.97 19.55 -12.56
C ASN A 27 13.44 18.12 -12.37
N ILE A 28 14.13 17.27 -11.60
CA ILE A 28 13.66 15.91 -11.29
C ILE A 28 12.43 15.98 -10.39
N MET A 29 12.42 16.85 -9.37
CA MET A 29 11.27 17.05 -8.47
C MET A 29 10.01 17.49 -9.23
N ILE A 30 10.15 18.49 -10.11
CA ILE A 30 9.06 18.97 -10.98
C ILE A 30 8.58 17.86 -11.91
N TRP A 31 9.51 17.11 -12.51
CA TRP A 31 9.17 15.98 -13.36
C TRP A 31 8.42 14.90 -12.58
N LEU A 32 8.89 14.54 -11.39
CA LEU A 32 8.28 13.51 -10.55
C LEU A 32 6.84 13.90 -10.19
N GLN A 33 6.61 15.14 -9.75
CA GLN A 33 5.25 15.60 -9.44
C GLN A 33 4.34 15.55 -10.67
N LYS A 34 4.82 16.00 -11.84
CA LYS A 34 4.00 15.99 -13.07
C LYS A 34 3.61 14.59 -13.53
N ASN A 35 4.40 13.58 -13.18
CA ASN A 35 4.22 12.21 -13.63
C ASN A 35 3.87 11.24 -12.50
N ILE A 36 3.49 11.76 -11.32
CA ILE A 36 3.43 10.95 -10.11
C ILE A 36 2.45 9.78 -10.24
N ASP A 37 1.30 9.97 -10.86
CA ASP A 37 0.32 8.90 -11.06
C ASP A 37 0.88 7.82 -11.98
N GLN A 38 1.54 8.17 -13.08
CA GLN A 38 2.18 7.19 -13.96
C GLN A 38 3.30 6.43 -13.23
N VAL A 39 4.10 7.13 -12.42
CA VAL A 39 5.13 6.50 -11.57
C VAL A 39 4.51 5.52 -10.58
N LEU A 40 3.43 5.90 -9.88
CA LEU A 40 2.72 5.03 -8.95
C LEU A 40 2.15 3.79 -9.65
N ASN A 41 1.58 3.97 -10.85
CA ASN A 41 1.07 2.85 -11.63
C ASN A 41 2.20 1.91 -12.08
N ASN A 42 3.33 2.44 -12.55
CA ASN A 42 4.48 1.61 -12.91
C ASN A 42 5.09 0.84 -11.72
N LEU A 43 4.99 1.40 -10.52
CA LEU A 43 5.54 0.78 -9.30
C LEU A 43 4.58 -0.23 -8.66
N TYR A 44 3.28 0.06 -8.63
CA TYR A 44 2.33 -0.63 -7.76
C TYR A 44 1.06 -1.10 -8.45
N TYR A 45 0.75 -0.61 -9.65
CA TYR A 45 -0.42 -1.10 -10.36
C TYR A 45 -0.18 -2.51 -10.85
N THR A 46 -1.04 -3.40 -10.39
CA THR A 46 -1.16 -4.75 -10.91
C THR A 46 -2.54 -4.83 -11.57
N PRO A 47 -2.61 -5.14 -12.88
CA PRO A 47 -3.87 -5.47 -13.52
C PRO A 47 -4.55 -6.57 -12.71
N PHE A 48 -5.87 -6.49 -12.61
CA PHE A 48 -6.61 -7.52 -11.89
C PHE A 48 -6.66 -8.78 -12.75
N GLU A 49 -6.01 -9.85 -12.30
CA GLU A 49 -5.89 -11.07 -13.08
C GLU A 49 -6.91 -12.12 -12.66
N ARG A 50 -7.40 -12.90 -13.62
CA ARG A 50 -8.45 -13.91 -13.39
C ARG A 50 -8.08 -14.90 -12.28
N TRP A 51 -6.82 -15.29 -12.17
CA TRP A 51 -6.37 -16.23 -11.13
C TRP A 51 -6.53 -15.67 -9.72
N GLU A 52 -6.49 -14.33 -9.53
CA GLU A 52 -6.71 -13.71 -8.23
C GLU A 52 -8.15 -13.96 -7.76
N VAL A 53 -9.11 -13.83 -8.69
CA VAL A 53 -10.54 -14.11 -8.46
C VAL A 53 -10.76 -15.59 -8.18
N GLU A 54 -10.17 -16.45 -9.00
CA GLU A 54 -10.26 -17.90 -8.82
C GLU A 54 -9.72 -18.33 -7.45
N ARG A 55 -8.59 -17.76 -7.04
CA ARG A 55 -8.04 -17.98 -5.69
C ARG A 55 -9.00 -17.53 -4.59
N MET A 56 -9.60 -16.34 -4.70
CA MET A 56 -10.60 -15.87 -3.72
C MET A 56 -11.82 -16.78 -3.67
N VAL A 57 -12.35 -17.19 -4.83
CA VAL A 57 -13.49 -18.10 -4.93
C VAL A 57 -13.17 -19.45 -4.32
N ASN A 58 -11.99 -20.01 -4.60
CA ASN A 58 -11.56 -21.29 -4.04
C ASN A 58 -11.42 -21.21 -2.51
N SER A 59 -10.77 -20.17 -2.00
CA SER A 59 -10.68 -19.96 -0.55
C SER A 59 -12.05 -19.79 0.11
N THR A 60 -13.00 -19.12 -0.56
CA THR A 60 -14.38 -18.98 -0.09
C THR A 60 -15.10 -20.34 -0.06
N LYS A 61 -14.87 -21.20 -1.05
CA LYS A 61 -15.43 -22.57 -1.07
C LYS A 61 -14.91 -23.43 0.07
N GLU A 62 -13.60 -23.39 0.32
CA GLU A 62 -12.97 -24.09 1.44
C GLU A 62 -13.58 -23.62 2.77
N GLU A 63 -13.81 -22.32 2.90
CA GLU A 63 -14.42 -21.77 4.11
C GLU A 63 -15.90 -22.16 4.26
N LEU A 64 -16.67 -22.18 3.18
CA LEU A 64 -18.05 -22.68 3.20
C LEU A 64 -18.13 -24.13 3.67
N GLN A 65 -17.23 -25.00 3.21
CA GLN A 65 -17.18 -26.39 3.66
C GLN A 65 -16.99 -26.51 5.17
N ARG A 66 -16.24 -25.58 5.78
CA ARG A 66 -16.05 -25.50 7.23
C ARG A 66 -17.28 -24.97 7.96
N LEU A 67 -17.98 -23.98 7.38
CA LEU A 67 -19.06 -23.24 8.03
C LEU A 67 -20.44 -23.89 7.87
N LEU A 68 -20.68 -24.64 6.79
CA LEU A 68 -21.98 -25.26 6.52
C LEU A 68 -22.41 -26.27 7.60
N PRO A 69 -21.57 -27.20 8.09
CA PRO A 69 -21.98 -28.17 9.11
C PRO A 69 -22.52 -27.52 10.40
N PRO A 70 -21.84 -26.53 11.04
CA PRO A 70 -22.40 -25.88 12.22
C PRO A 70 -23.65 -25.04 11.90
N MET A 71 -23.76 -24.41 10.74
CA MET A 71 -24.99 -23.71 10.33
C MET A 71 -26.18 -24.67 10.21
N ILE A 72 -25.98 -25.85 9.64
CA ILE A 72 -27.03 -26.89 9.53
C ILE A 72 -27.47 -27.39 10.92
N GLN A 73 -26.56 -27.42 11.90
CA GLN A 73 -26.93 -27.74 13.28
C GLN A 73 -27.82 -26.64 13.89
N GLN A 74 -27.51 -25.36 13.62
CA GLN A 74 -28.28 -24.21 14.09
C GLN A 74 -29.71 -24.16 13.52
N LEU A 75 -29.97 -24.74 12.34
CA LEU A 75 -31.32 -24.82 11.75
C LEU A 75 -32.36 -25.39 12.71
N LYS A 76 -31.97 -26.37 13.54
CA LYS A 76 -32.87 -27.04 14.51
C LYS A 76 -33.48 -26.07 15.52
N TRP A 77 -32.84 -24.93 15.75
CA TRP A 77 -33.26 -23.91 16.72
C TRP A 77 -33.76 -22.63 16.04
N SER A 78 -33.97 -22.65 14.72
CA SER A 78 -34.33 -21.45 13.93
C SER A 78 -35.80 -21.01 14.08
N GLY A 79 -36.65 -21.81 14.74
CA GLY A 79 -38.02 -21.42 15.06
C GLY A 79 -38.83 -20.95 13.84
N ASN A 80 -39.32 -19.71 13.91
CA ASN A 80 -40.12 -19.08 12.84
C ASN A 80 -39.33 -18.69 11.59
N LYS A 81 -37.99 -18.69 11.63
CA LYS A 81 -37.11 -18.38 10.49
C LYS A 81 -36.61 -19.61 9.73
N LEU A 82 -37.08 -20.80 10.10
CA LEU A 82 -36.60 -22.07 9.54
C LEU A 82 -36.58 -22.09 8.01
N GLU A 83 -37.65 -21.63 7.36
CA GLU A 83 -37.75 -21.64 5.89
C GLU A 83 -36.73 -20.69 5.23
N GLU A 84 -36.54 -19.49 5.80
CA GLU A 84 -35.56 -18.51 5.31
C GLU A 84 -34.13 -19.01 5.48
N HIS A 85 -33.80 -19.54 6.67
CA HIS A 85 -32.48 -20.09 6.96
C HIS A 85 -32.16 -21.32 6.09
N GLN A 86 -33.15 -22.18 5.84
CA GLN A 86 -32.98 -23.33 4.95
C GLN A 86 -32.67 -22.88 3.52
N LYS A 87 -33.43 -21.91 2.99
CA LYS A 87 -33.17 -21.34 1.65
C LYS A 87 -31.77 -20.76 1.53
N LEU A 88 -31.29 -20.04 2.54
CA LEU A 88 -29.93 -19.50 2.55
C LEU A 88 -28.89 -20.62 2.53
N ILE A 89 -29.03 -21.63 3.40
CA ILE A 89 -28.10 -22.76 3.47
C ILE A 89 -28.08 -23.54 2.15
N ASP A 90 -29.24 -23.82 1.56
CA ASP A 90 -29.32 -24.50 0.26
C ASP A 90 -28.62 -23.68 -0.83
N SER A 91 -28.78 -22.36 -0.80
CA SER A 91 -28.12 -21.47 -1.75
C SER A 91 -26.59 -21.45 -1.56
N LEU A 92 -26.11 -21.45 -0.30
CA LEU A 92 -24.69 -21.50 0.04
C LEU A 92 -24.05 -22.85 -0.31
N GLN A 93 -24.77 -23.96 -0.12
CA GLN A 93 -24.31 -25.30 -0.49
C GLN A 93 -24.10 -25.44 -2.00
N ASN A 94 -24.98 -24.80 -2.79
CA ASN A 94 -24.94 -24.83 -4.24
C ASN A 94 -24.10 -23.70 -4.85
N TRP A 95 -23.45 -22.87 -4.02
CA TRP A 95 -22.67 -21.74 -4.48
C TRP A 95 -21.41 -22.18 -5.23
N THR A 96 -21.29 -21.76 -6.50
CA THR A 96 -20.15 -22.13 -7.36
C THR A 96 -19.15 -20.99 -7.56
N GLY A 97 -19.53 -19.76 -7.22
CA GLY A 97 -18.77 -18.54 -7.49
C GLY A 97 -18.75 -18.13 -8.96
N LYS A 98 -19.55 -18.79 -9.82
CA LYS A 98 -19.65 -18.49 -11.25
C LYS A 98 -20.03 -17.02 -11.48
N GLU A 99 -20.96 -16.51 -10.70
CA GLU A 99 -21.41 -15.12 -10.74
C GLU A 99 -20.33 -14.10 -10.38
N ILE A 100 -19.28 -14.51 -9.65
CA ILE A 100 -18.11 -13.66 -9.37
C ILE A 100 -17.07 -13.82 -10.48
N LEU A 101 -16.85 -15.04 -10.95
CA LEU A 101 -15.88 -15.34 -12.01
C LEU A 101 -16.26 -14.73 -13.37
N GLU A 102 -17.56 -14.57 -13.61
CA GLU A 102 -18.10 -13.98 -14.85
C GLU A 102 -18.21 -12.45 -14.78
N GLN A 103 -17.94 -11.82 -13.62
CA GLN A 103 -17.92 -10.36 -13.54
C GLN A 103 -16.70 -9.80 -14.30
N ALA A 104 -16.96 -8.80 -15.13
CA ALA A 104 -15.92 -7.95 -15.67
C ALA A 104 -15.39 -7.06 -14.54
N ILE A 105 -14.16 -7.32 -14.09
CA ILE A 105 -13.54 -6.60 -12.98
C ILE A 105 -12.40 -5.76 -13.55
N GLU A 106 -12.57 -4.45 -13.51
CA GLU A 106 -11.55 -3.49 -13.92
C GLU A 106 -11.01 -2.77 -12.68
N ARG A 107 -9.70 -2.89 -12.45
CA ARG A 107 -9.02 -2.11 -11.42
C ARG A 107 -8.62 -0.75 -12.03
N PRO A 108 -9.19 0.37 -11.55
CA PRO A 108 -8.80 1.69 -12.02
C PRO A 108 -7.34 1.96 -11.71
N LEU A 109 -6.73 2.82 -12.52
CA LEU A 109 -5.37 3.29 -12.27
C LEU A 109 -5.28 3.96 -10.90
N ILE A 110 -4.12 3.81 -10.28
CA ILE A 110 -3.78 4.47 -9.02
C ILE A 110 -3.74 5.97 -9.24
N THR A 111 -4.36 6.72 -8.33
CA THR A 111 -4.33 8.19 -8.31
C THR A 111 -3.79 8.69 -6.99
N SER A 112 -2.85 9.63 -7.05
CA SER A 112 -2.40 10.37 -5.89
C SER A 112 -3.50 11.35 -5.42
N HIS A 113 -3.62 11.52 -4.10
CA HIS A 113 -4.53 12.50 -3.51
C HIS A 113 -3.78 13.50 -2.60
N SER A 114 -2.52 13.24 -2.29
CA SER A 114 -1.64 14.18 -1.59
C SER A 114 -0.21 14.04 -2.09
N VAL A 115 0.43 15.17 -2.37
CA VAL A 115 1.85 15.29 -2.72
C VAL A 115 2.46 16.39 -1.87
N LYS A 116 3.44 16.06 -1.04
CA LYS A 116 4.12 17.00 -0.15
C LYS A 116 5.61 16.98 -0.41
N TRP A 117 6.16 18.13 -0.77
CA TRP A 117 7.60 18.32 -0.92
C TRP A 117 8.25 18.55 0.43
N GLU A 118 9.51 18.15 0.56
CA GLU A 118 10.37 18.38 1.72
C GLU A 118 9.66 18.00 3.04
N MET A 119 9.15 16.76 3.10
CA MET A 119 8.47 16.28 4.29
C MET A 119 9.47 16.15 5.45
N THR A 120 9.23 16.91 6.50
CA THR A 120 10.03 16.84 7.74
C THR A 120 9.97 15.46 8.37
N VAL A 121 11.13 14.90 8.68
CA VAL A 121 11.28 13.73 9.56
C VAL A 121 11.57 14.24 10.96
N GLU A 122 10.65 13.99 11.88
CA GLU A 122 10.69 14.54 13.23
C GLU A 122 10.83 13.43 14.28
N ARG A 123 11.47 13.77 15.40
CA ARG A 123 11.46 12.97 16.63
C ARG A 123 10.74 13.73 17.73
N GLU A 124 9.90 13.03 18.49
CA GLU A 124 9.35 13.58 19.72
C GLU A 124 10.45 13.81 20.77
N GLY A 125 10.43 15.01 21.36
CA GLY A 125 11.31 15.41 22.42
C GLY A 125 10.93 14.82 23.77
N ARG A 126 11.66 15.26 24.80
CA ARG A 126 11.40 14.81 26.18
C ARG A 126 10.13 15.42 26.78
N ARG A 127 9.64 16.53 26.23
CA ARG A 127 8.39 17.18 26.64
C ARG A 127 7.33 16.98 25.57
N VAL A 128 6.09 16.83 26.00
CA VAL A 128 4.93 16.76 25.10
C VAL A 128 4.90 18.03 24.25
N GLY A 129 4.95 17.87 22.93
CA GLY A 129 4.96 18.97 21.96
C GLY A 129 6.35 19.39 21.45
N ASP A 130 7.44 18.95 22.07
CA ASP A 130 8.78 19.18 21.53
C ASP A 130 9.00 18.30 20.29
N LYS A 131 9.35 18.90 19.16
CA LYS A 131 9.66 18.19 17.92
C LYS A 131 11.02 18.64 17.40
N TYR A 132 11.91 17.68 17.19
CA TYR A 132 13.22 17.92 16.60
C TYR A 132 13.23 17.44 15.16
N THR A 133 13.55 18.34 14.24
CA THR A 133 13.75 17.99 12.83
C THR A 133 15.05 17.22 12.67
N LEU A 134 14.93 15.97 12.21
CA LEU A 134 16.06 15.10 11.93
C LEU A 134 16.59 15.27 10.51
N GLY A 135 15.69 15.54 9.56
CA GLY A 135 15.97 15.72 8.15
C GLY A 135 14.68 15.94 7.35
N PHE A 136 14.79 15.90 6.03
CA PHE A 136 13.69 16.10 5.10
C PHE A 136 13.71 14.97 4.06
N ILE A 137 12.54 14.41 3.79
CA ILE A 137 12.31 13.51 2.66
C ILE A 137 11.86 14.37 1.48
N ASP A 138 12.44 14.18 0.30
CA ASP A 138 12.23 15.07 -0.84
C ASP A 138 10.75 15.14 -1.25
N MET A 139 10.07 14.00 -1.36
CA MET A 139 8.64 13.97 -1.66
C MET A 139 7.91 12.84 -0.93
N HIS A 140 6.81 13.17 -0.26
CA HIS A 140 5.84 12.23 0.28
C HIS A 140 4.58 12.24 -0.59
N VAL A 141 4.09 11.05 -0.92
CA VAL A 141 2.88 10.90 -1.73
C VAL A 141 1.95 9.92 -1.06
N ALA A 142 0.71 10.35 -0.82
CA ALA A 142 -0.39 9.49 -0.42
C ALA A 142 -1.31 9.24 -1.62
N PHE A 143 -1.69 7.99 -1.79
CA PHE A 143 -2.46 7.53 -2.93
C PHE A 143 -3.45 6.46 -2.52
N SER A 144 -4.48 6.28 -3.35
CA SER A 144 -5.51 5.27 -3.13
C SER A 144 -5.52 4.27 -4.28
N TYR A 145 -5.78 3.01 -3.97
CA TYR A 145 -5.94 1.95 -4.97
C TYR A 145 -7.11 1.03 -4.63
N MET A 146 -7.70 0.43 -5.65
CA MET A 146 -8.87 -0.43 -5.48
C MET A 146 -8.46 -1.88 -5.15
N GLY A 147 -8.86 -2.35 -3.99
CA GLY A 147 -8.80 -3.75 -3.57
C GLY A 147 -10.14 -4.45 -3.79
N TYR A 148 -10.09 -5.78 -3.80
CA TYR A 148 -11.27 -6.64 -3.90
C TYR A 148 -11.19 -7.75 -2.87
N MET A 149 -12.34 -8.12 -2.34
CA MET A 149 -12.51 -9.28 -1.48
C MET A 149 -13.89 -9.89 -1.70
N ILE A 150 -14.07 -11.14 -1.32
CA ILE A 150 -15.40 -11.76 -1.26
C ILE A 150 -15.97 -11.53 0.14
N LYS A 151 -17.17 -10.96 0.21
CA LYS A 151 -17.96 -10.79 1.43
C LYS A 151 -19.17 -11.71 1.41
N GLY A 152 -19.91 -11.72 2.51
CA GLY A 152 -21.14 -12.51 2.69
C GLY A 152 -20.96 -13.69 3.63
N ILE A 153 -19.74 -14.18 3.78
CA ILE A 153 -19.35 -15.16 4.80
C ILE A 153 -18.12 -14.70 5.59
N PRO A 154 -17.97 -15.10 6.86
CA PRO A 154 -16.86 -14.70 7.71
C PRO A 154 -15.57 -15.49 7.40
N ILE A 155 -14.84 -15.08 6.36
CA ILE A 155 -13.57 -15.72 5.97
C ILE A 155 -12.52 -15.55 7.08
N GLY A 156 -11.97 -16.67 7.56
CA GLY A 156 -10.86 -16.67 8.53
C GLY A 156 -11.27 -16.31 9.96
N SER A 157 -12.57 -16.26 10.25
CA SER A 157 -13.07 -16.02 11.60
C SER A 157 -13.25 -17.33 12.37
N ASN A 158 -12.70 -17.36 13.58
CA ASN A 158 -12.96 -18.42 14.56
C ASN A 158 -14.21 -18.15 15.42
N GLN A 159 -14.86 -17.00 15.23
CA GLN A 159 -16.06 -16.66 15.99
C GLN A 159 -17.26 -17.42 15.41
N LYS A 160 -18.02 -18.08 16.29
CA LYS A 160 -19.34 -18.61 15.94
C LYS A 160 -20.26 -17.43 15.65
N LYS A 161 -20.90 -17.47 14.49
CA LYS A 161 -21.92 -16.50 14.07
C LYS A 161 -23.28 -17.17 13.96
N GLU A 162 -24.33 -16.38 14.13
CA GLU A 162 -25.71 -16.78 13.87
C GLU A 162 -25.99 -16.80 12.36
N ILE A 163 -26.94 -17.63 11.90
CA ILE A 163 -27.25 -17.81 10.47
C ILE A 163 -27.59 -16.48 9.78
N GLU A 164 -28.22 -15.55 10.50
CA GLU A 164 -28.63 -14.24 10.02
C GLU A 164 -27.47 -13.31 9.67
N GLU A 165 -26.25 -13.61 10.13
CA GLU A 165 -25.05 -12.84 9.78
C GLU A 165 -24.43 -13.26 8.45
N TYR A 166 -24.98 -14.29 7.80
CA TYR A 166 -24.51 -14.81 6.53
C TYR A 166 -25.37 -14.30 5.36
N SER A 167 -24.77 -14.23 4.19
CA SER A 167 -25.44 -14.00 2.92
C SER A 167 -24.69 -14.75 1.81
N LEU A 168 -25.29 -14.81 0.62
CA LEU A 168 -24.59 -15.35 -0.54
C LEU A 168 -23.28 -14.59 -0.79
N PRO A 169 -22.16 -15.29 -1.08
CA PRO A 169 -20.91 -14.60 -1.31
C PRO A 169 -21.01 -13.64 -2.50
N TYR A 170 -20.50 -12.43 -2.31
CA TYR A 170 -20.48 -11.40 -3.34
C TYR A 170 -19.12 -10.69 -3.38
N LEU A 171 -18.74 -10.22 -4.56
CA LEU A 171 -17.53 -9.42 -4.74
C LEU A 171 -17.75 -8.03 -4.13
N PHE A 172 -16.80 -7.60 -3.30
CA PHE A 172 -16.79 -6.29 -2.67
C PHE A 172 -15.50 -5.57 -3.02
N SER A 173 -15.63 -4.38 -3.62
CA SER A 173 -14.52 -3.46 -3.86
C SER A 173 -14.35 -2.50 -2.69
N TYR A 174 -13.12 -2.15 -2.38
CA TYR A 174 -12.78 -1.16 -1.36
C TYR A 174 -11.56 -0.35 -1.80
N PHE A 175 -11.46 0.87 -1.28
CA PHE A 175 -10.26 1.69 -1.46
C PHE A 175 -9.30 1.40 -0.31
N ASN A 176 -8.03 1.20 -0.67
CA ASN A 176 -6.91 1.19 0.26
C ASN A 176 -6.15 2.48 0.09
N ASP A 177 -5.77 3.09 1.20
CA ASP A 177 -4.84 4.20 1.21
C ASP A 177 -3.44 3.68 1.56
N ASP A 178 -2.44 4.22 0.87
CA ASP A 178 -1.05 3.89 1.10
C ASP A 178 -0.19 5.13 0.85
N GLU A 179 1.06 5.06 1.30
CA GLU A 179 2.01 6.15 1.18
C GLU A 179 3.37 5.67 0.69
N VAL A 180 4.05 6.55 -0.01
CA VAL A 180 5.40 6.32 -0.50
C VAL A 180 6.26 7.57 -0.30
N PHE A 181 7.50 7.34 0.10
CA PHE A 181 8.52 8.35 0.32
C PHE A 181 9.54 8.28 -0.82
N PHE A 182 9.69 9.37 -1.55
CA PHE A 182 10.67 9.49 -2.62
C PHE A 182 11.89 10.27 -2.13
N GLU A 183 13.06 9.71 -2.42
CA GLU A 183 14.36 10.37 -2.26
C GLU A 183 14.92 10.65 -3.66
N VAL A 184 15.12 11.92 -3.97
CA VAL A 184 15.58 12.37 -5.28
C VAL A 184 17.08 12.60 -5.24
N LYS A 185 17.77 12.08 -6.26
CA LYS A 185 19.23 12.25 -6.42
C LYS A 185 19.57 12.56 -7.86
N THR A 186 20.48 13.50 -8.08
CA THR A 186 21.03 13.77 -9.41
C THR A 186 22.01 12.68 -9.83
N LYS A 187 22.71 12.10 -8.85
CA LYS A 187 23.60 10.95 -8.97
C LYS A 187 23.73 10.25 -7.61
N ILE A 188 24.02 8.95 -7.62
CA ILE A 188 24.30 8.19 -6.40
C ILE A 188 25.81 7.95 -6.29
N PRO A 189 26.57 8.76 -5.52
CA PRO A 189 28.02 8.57 -5.38
C PRO A 189 28.36 7.39 -4.46
N SER A 190 27.53 7.13 -3.46
CA SER A 190 27.67 6.01 -2.52
C SER A 190 26.32 5.46 -2.13
N VAL A 191 25.98 4.29 -2.68
CA VAL A 191 24.76 3.57 -2.34
C VAL A 191 24.69 3.19 -0.85
N GLY A 192 25.83 2.91 -0.21
CA GLY A 192 25.88 2.63 1.23
C GLY A 192 25.59 3.85 2.10
N ALA A 193 25.94 5.07 1.66
CA ALA A 193 25.54 6.29 2.35
C ALA A 193 24.03 6.53 2.20
N LEU A 194 23.51 6.39 0.97
CA LEU A 194 22.08 6.53 0.67
C LEU A 194 21.22 5.54 1.46
N LEU A 195 21.60 4.26 1.50
CA LEU A 195 20.87 3.25 2.28
C LEU A 195 20.89 3.54 3.78
N ARG A 196 21.99 4.08 4.33
CA ARG A 196 22.03 4.51 5.74
C ARG A 196 21.08 5.67 6.00
N GLN A 197 21.01 6.66 5.11
CA GLN A 197 20.05 7.75 5.20
C GLN A 197 18.59 7.24 5.15
N ILE A 198 18.27 6.40 4.17
CA ILE A 198 16.92 5.81 4.03
C ILE A 198 16.56 4.98 5.27
N ASN A 199 17.47 4.14 5.75
CA ASN A 199 17.22 3.31 6.94
C ASN A 199 17.08 4.16 8.22
N PHE A 200 17.82 5.27 8.31
CA PHE A 200 17.63 6.25 9.37
C PHE A 200 16.22 6.84 9.30
N TYR A 201 15.74 7.30 8.14
CA TYR A 201 14.37 7.79 7.99
C TYR A 201 13.33 6.71 8.29
N LYS A 202 13.51 5.47 7.80
CA LYS A 202 12.64 4.33 8.09
C LYS A 202 12.46 4.07 9.59
N SER A 203 13.47 4.37 10.42
CA SER A 203 13.36 4.20 11.88
C SER A 203 12.39 5.18 12.56
N TYR A 204 12.09 6.32 11.93
CA TYR A 204 11.15 7.34 12.42
C TYR A 204 9.87 7.45 11.59
N LYS A 205 9.95 7.09 10.31
CA LYS A 205 8.86 7.08 9.32
C LYS A 205 8.89 5.75 8.57
N PRO A 206 8.34 4.67 9.16
CA PRO A 206 8.23 3.39 8.47
C PRO A 206 7.37 3.53 7.21
N GLY A 207 7.73 2.81 6.14
CA GLY A 207 6.98 2.81 4.90
C GLY A 207 7.81 2.43 3.69
N LYS A 208 7.23 2.65 2.50
CA LYS A 208 7.87 2.37 1.21
C LYS A 208 8.77 3.55 0.82
N TYR A 209 10.04 3.27 0.52
CA TYR A 209 10.99 4.27 0.05
C TYR A 209 11.40 3.96 -1.37
N VAL A 210 11.42 4.99 -2.22
CA VAL A 210 11.78 4.90 -3.63
C VAL A 210 12.81 5.96 -3.95
N VAL A 211 13.91 5.55 -4.60
CA VAL A 211 14.92 6.49 -5.09
C VAL A 211 14.57 6.91 -6.51
N VAL A 212 14.57 8.22 -6.79
CA VAL A 212 14.40 8.76 -8.13
C VAL A 212 15.71 9.36 -8.60
N CYS A 213 16.31 8.76 -9.62
CA CYS A 213 17.62 9.17 -10.12
C CYS A 213 17.73 8.87 -11.63
N PRO A 214 18.35 9.74 -12.45
CA PRO A 214 18.61 9.41 -13.85
C PRO A 214 19.64 8.26 -14.01
N ASP A 215 20.49 8.04 -13.01
CA ASP A 215 21.51 6.99 -12.97
C ASP A 215 20.98 5.72 -12.28
N ASP A 216 20.77 4.66 -13.06
CA ASP A 216 20.15 3.39 -12.64
C ASP A 216 21.16 2.29 -12.28
N ARG A 217 22.46 2.59 -12.25
CA ARG A 217 23.53 1.61 -11.95
C ARG A 217 23.38 0.87 -10.62
N HIS A 218 22.61 1.43 -9.68
CA HIS A 218 22.39 0.85 -8.35
C HIS A 218 20.97 0.29 -8.14
N LYS A 219 20.12 0.27 -9.18
CA LYS A 219 18.72 -0.17 -9.09
C LYS A 219 18.55 -1.56 -8.46
N GLU A 220 19.33 -2.55 -8.91
CA GLU A 220 19.23 -3.93 -8.41
C GLU A 220 19.64 -4.04 -6.94
N LEU A 221 20.69 -3.32 -6.54
CA LEU A 221 21.14 -3.31 -5.14
C LEU A 221 20.10 -2.65 -4.23
N LEU A 222 19.51 -1.54 -4.64
CA LEU A 222 18.42 -0.90 -3.90
C LEU A 222 17.22 -1.86 -3.75
N ALA A 223 16.84 -2.55 -4.82
CA ALA A 223 15.75 -3.52 -4.80
C ALA A 223 16.02 -4.67 -3.81
N SER A 224 17.27 -5.18 -3.75
CA SER A 224 17.69 -6.20 -2.77
C SER A 224 17.53 -5.77 -1.30
N GLN A 225 17.46 -4.45 -1.05
CA GLN A 225 17.29 -3.85 0.28
C GLN A 225 15.86 -3.35 0.51
N ASN A 226 14.91 -3.78 -0.33
CA ASN A 226 13.51 -3.34 -0.29
C ASN A 226 13.40 -1.81 -0.37
N VAL A 227 14.12 -1.22 -1.32
CA VAL A 227 14.04 0.19 -1.72
C VAL A 227 13.73 0.22 -3.22
N GLY A 228 12.62 0.85 -3.59
CA GLY A 228 12.22 0.99 -4.99
C GLY A 228 13.13 1.95 -5.75
N PHE A 229 13.06 1.92 -7.08
CA PHE A 229 13.84 2.81 -7.93
C PHE A 229 13.04 3.25 -9.15
N VAL A 230 13.08 4.55 -9.46
CA VAL A 230 12.51 5.15 -10.65
C VAL A 230 13.60 5.90 -11.40
N LYS A 231 13.75 5.59 -12.69
CA LYS A 231 14.68 6.33 -13.55
C LYS A 231 14.06 7.67 -13.92
N ALA A 232 14.68 8.77 -13.50
CA ALA A 232 14.18 10.10 -13.83
C ALA A 232 14.16 10.32 -15.36
N PHE A 233 13.12 10.99 -15.85
CA PHE A 233 12.91 11.32 -17.27
C PHE A 233 12.73 10.11 -18.21
N ALA A 234 12.45 8.93 -17.67
CA ALA A 234 12.11 7.73 -18.45
C ALA A 234 10.74 7.20 -18.00
N LEU A 235 9.74 7.35 -18.87
CA LEU A 235 8.37 6.83 -18.70
C LEU A 235 7.88 6.21 -19.99
#